data_AF-A0A389LVB0-F1
#
_entry.id   AF-A0A389LVB0-F1
#
_cell.length_a   1.000
_cell.length_b   1.000
_cell.length_c   1.000
_cell.angle_alpha   90.00
_cell.angle_beta   90.00
_cell.angle_gamma   90.00
#
_symmetry.space_group_name_H-M   'P 1'
#
loop_
_entity.id
_entity.type
_entity.pdbx_description
1 polymer ?
#
loop_
_entity_poly.entity_id
_entity_poly.type
_entity_poly.pdbx_seq_one_letter_code
_entity_poly.pdbx_strand_id
1 'polypeptide(L)'
;MKYLGLCVLVMCLLFLGCSKENDEVDASKNENYSVHGHIIKGPFRAGSSVKLVELDKSLKPTGRIFDANTNNEGFYELKDLVLASPYVQISAEGFFFNEKTNKRSEHSLKLSGLFDLKKNDLANINLLTHLKERRLLHLLTNEGANFNDASKQAQKELLSSFGIQEEVNLSNTLNLSDGNKSSDILFAISAILLNNEESKLPEILHLLSTELEAKGQLSEDALSFIRRSSMIYNSLDYKNNLINHYQSLGKSVDIGPFHLYIDLDGNGIVGDSEPREPDLVEEHYFAKEEHCIKATEQALFGTLQFMGAAHTFEALYCKSIPEPSDHRLAEIYQHTLNADNFMLPSIWAYSYKSIYRLNTIIKYANQSDKEEFKKYIHAAKTYRAYIYINMINLWGDLPFINEDNYDDFSNSRARTPLNEILPVLISDLKTAVEYLPTNQTSPVVCSKHLGNFLLAKIEVYQKNYSNALSQLSAMSQLGSFALESTTKIFNENSKELIFALTLGDYHKESSQYLFDTYVKKGDVEPLARYTEVVLLEAEANLRLGRYNIVQASINQLRERRGEPLLENPSDKELEAAILAEYKASMPKEQVYFAALKRFAKAEEVLSIPEYRLLLPIPYNELNTNPVMTQNPGY
;
A
#
# COMPACT_ATOMS: atom_id res chain seq x y z
N MET A 1 87.13 29.05 33.37
CA MET A 1 87.36 30.39 33.98
C MET A 1 87.11 31.44 32.91
N LYS A 2 86.45 32.57 33.10
CA LYS A 2 85.64 33.15 34.17
C LYS A 2 85.19 34.51 33.56
N TYR A 3 83.89 34.84 33.65
CA TYR A 3 83.31 36.21 33.60
C TYR A 3 83.55 37.07 32.33
N LEU A 4 82.79 38.09 31.95
CA LEU A 4 81.46 38.67 32.23
C LEU A 4 81.51 40.02 31.48
N GLY A 5 80.48 40.44 30.77
CA GLY A 5 80.55 41.75 30.11
C GLY A 5 79.39 42.08 29.19
N LEU A 6 78.26 42.36 29.83
CA LEU A 6 77.05 43.00 29.30
C LEU A 6 77.33 44.10 28.24
N CYS A 7 76.74 43.99 27.04
CA CYS A 7 76.12 45.12 26.33
C CYS A 7 75.35 44.66 25.09
N VAL A 8 74.25 45.36 24.86
CA VAL A 8 73.13 45.14 23.95
C VAL A 8 73.53 45.28 22.48
N LEU A 9 73.07 44.38 21.61
CA LEU A 9 72.71 44.76 20.23
C LEU A 9 71.61 43.87 19.64
N VAL A 10 70.69 44.55 18.99
CA VAL A 10 69.44 44.12 18.36
C VAL A 10 69.68 43.13 17.21
N MET A 11 68.87 42.07 17.13
CA MET A 11 68.55 41.45 15.83
C MET A 11 67.13 40.87 15.83
N CYS A 12 66.33 41.37 14.90
CA CYS A 12 64.97 40.93 14.59
C CYS A 12 64.95 39.52 13.98
N LEU A 13 63.93 38.71 14.33
CA LEU A 13 62.89 38.21 13.40
C LEU A 13 62.18 36.96 13.96
N LEU A 14 60.85 37.09 14.09
CA LEU A 14 59.77 36.09 13.89
C LEU A 14 59.76 34.87 14.87
N PHE A 15 58.66 34.47 15.49
CA PHE A 15 57.30 34.29 14.97
C PHE A 15 56.21 34.49 16.04
N LEU A 16 55.05 34.87 15.50
CA LEU A 16 53.69 35.00 16.00
C LEU A 16 53.27 34.16 17.23
N GLY A 17 52.69 34.86 18.22
CA GLY A 17 51.90 34.33 19.33
C GLY A 17 51.08 35.45 19.99
N CYS A 18 49.75 35.32 19.90
CA CYS A 18 48.64 36.17 20.35
C CYS A 18 48.85 37.19 21.48
N SER A 19 48.26 38.39 21.35
CA SER A 19 47.31 38.89 22.36
C SER A 19 46.41 40.00 21.82
N LYS A 20 45.19 40.00 22.36
CA LYS A 20 44.00 40.82 22.09
C LYS A 20 44.29 42.32 22.02
N GLU A 21 43.69 42.98 21.04
CA GLU A 21 43.18 44.34 21.19
C GLU A 21 41.66 44.33 21.00
N ASN A 22 41.02 45.15 21.82
CA ASN A 22 39.59 45.31 21.95
C ASN A 22 38.98 45.78 20.64
N ASP A 23 38.08 44.98 20.07
CA ASP A 23 37.03 45.53 19.23
C ASP A 23 35.81 45.79 20.08
N GLU A 24 35.40 47.04 20.01
CA GLU A 24 34.31 47.70 20.70
C GLU A 24 32.98 46.96 20.53
N VAL A 25 32.07 47.28 21.46
CA VAL A 25 30.65 46.95 21.39
C VAL A 25 30.08 47.49 20.07
N ASP A 26 30.03 46.63 19.05
CA ASP A 26 29.39 46.97 17.77
C ASP A 26 27.89 47.06 18.03
N ALA A 27 27.40 48.30 18.06
CA ALA A 27 25.99 48.63 18.13
C ALA A 27 25.24 47.78 17.09
N SER A 28 24.13 47.16 17.50
CA SER A 28 23.24 46.44 16.59
C SER A 28 22.88 47.36 15.42
N LYS A 29 23.53 47.17 14.27
CA LYS A 29 23.08 47.79 13.03
C LYS A 29 21.72 47.18 12.73
N ASN A 30 20.70 47.95 13.07
CA ASN A 30 19.34 47.68 12.64
C ASN A 30 19.32 47.73 11.11
N GLU A 31 19.14 46.57 10.49
CA GLU A 31 19.05 46.43 9.04
C GLU A 31 17.56 46.38 8.65
N ASN A 32 17.24 46.90 7.46
CA ASN A 32 15.88 46.89 6.95
C ASN A 32 15.66 45.61 6.13
N TYR A 33 14.63 44.86 6.47
CA TYR A 33 14.24 43.62 5.80
C TYR A 33 12.81 43.72 5.29
N SER A 34 12.51 42.96 4.25
CA SER A 34 11.13 42.61 3.90
C SER A 34 11.03 41.09 3.94
N VAL A 35 9.86 40.57 4.28
CA VAL A 35 9.60 39.13 4.34
C VAL A 35 8.28 38.86 3.67
N HIS A 36 8.26 37.88 2.77
CA HIS A 36 7.05 37.41 2.14
C HIS A 36 7.09 35.90 1.97
N GLY A 37 5.93 35.27 1.77
CA GLY A 37 5.87 33.84 1.55
C GLY A 37 4.45 33.31 1.53
N HIS A 38 4.32 31.99 1.39
CA HIS A 38 3.06 31.28 1.44
C HIS A 38 2.99 30.31 2.63
N ILE A 39 1.79 30.12 3.17
CA ILE A 39 1.49 29.09 4.18
C ILE A 39 0.86 27.87 3.49
N ILE A 40 1.57 26.74 3.50
CA ILE A 40 1.35 25.62 2.59
C ILE A 40 1.26 24.28 3.35
N LYS A 41 0.02 23.79 3.51
CA LYS A 41 -0.37 22.40 3.82
C LYS A 41 -1.36 21.85 2.78
N GLY A 42 -1.71 22.70 1.81
CA GLY A 42 -3.06 23.02 1.38
C GLY A 42 -3.25 24.52 1.66
N PRO A 43 -3.68 25.35 0.70
CA PRO A 43 -3.66 26.80 0.88
C PRO A 43 -4.52 27.22 2.08
N PHE A 44 -3.87 27.88 3.04
CA PHE A 44 -4.56 28.47 4.18
C PHE A 44 -5.53 29.55 3.69
N ARG A 45 -6.69 29.66 4.34
CA ARG A 45 -7.73 30.63 3.97
C ARG A 45 -7.20 32.06 4.14
N ALA A 46 -7.73 33.01 3.35
CA ALA A 46 -7.57 34.43 3.64
C ALA A 46 -7.97 34.79 5.08
N GLY A 47 -7.17 35.64 5.69
CA GLY A 47 -7.33 36.05 7.08
C GLY A 47 -6.73 35.09 8.10
N SER A 48 -5.97 34.07 7.68
CA SER A 48 -5.17 33.28 8.62
C SER A 48 -4.08 34.17 9.22
N SER A 49 -3.88 34.03 10.53
CA SER A 49 -2.95 34.90 11.27
C SER A 49 -1.52 34.45 11.04
N VAL A 50 -0.63 35.39 10.72
CA VAL A 50 0.81 35.17 10.61
C VAL A 50 1.52 36.05 11.64
N LYS A 51 2.40 35.46 12.44
CA LYS A 51 3.21 36.15 13.45
C LYS A 51 4.68 35.90 13.19
N LEU A 52 5.42 36.99 12.99
CA LEU A 52 6.88 37.00 12.94
C LEU A 52 7.42 37.49 14.28
N VAL A 53 8.27 36.68 14.89
CA VAL A 53 8.99 36.98 16.13
C VAL A 53 10.46 37.23 15.79
N GLU A 54 10.97 38.41 16.16
CA GLU A 54 12.38 38.73 16.03
C GLU A 54 13.21 37.93 17.03
N LEU A 55 14.33 37.36 16.55
CA LEU A 55 15.28 36.64 17.38
C LEU A 55 16.63 37.35 17.41
N ASP A 56 17.29 37.35 18.56
CA ASP A 56 18.64 37.88 18.70
C ASP A 56 19.70 36.97 18.03
N LYS A 57 20.98 37.37 18.09
CA LYS A 57 22.10 36.58 17.53
C LYS A 57 22.28 35.22 18.20
N SER A 58 21.69 35.01 19.38
CA SER A 58 21.66 33.75 20.12
C SER A 58 20.34 32.99 19.92
N LEU A 59 19.52 33.40 18.95
CA LEU A 59 18.24 32.80 18.57
C LEU A 59 17.18 32.84 19.68
N LYS A 60 17.30 33.79 20.62
CA LYS A 60 16.29 34.01 21.65
C LYS A 60 15.30 35.09 21.21
N PRO A 61 13.99 34.94 21.50
CA PRO A 61 13.01 35.99 21.22
C PRO A 61 13.37 37.31 21.88
N THR A 62 13.38 38.40 21.11
CA THR A 62 13.61 39.76 21.64
C THR A 62 12.36 40.36 22.29
N GLY A 63 11.19 39.74 22.03
CA GLY A 63 9.87 40.26 22.40
C GLY A 63 9.24 41.15 21.33
N ARG A 64 9.94 41.46 20.23
CA ARG A 64 9.36 42.19 19.09
C ARG A 64 8.61 41.23 18.18
N ILE A 65 7.33 41.55 17.93
CA ILE A 65 6.39 40.75 17.16
C ILE A 65 5.79 41.62 16.06
N PHE A 66 5.64 41.03 14.87
CA PHE A 66 5.01 41.65 13.72
C PHE A 66 3.90 40.72 13.21
N ASP A 67 2.70 41.26 13.04
CA ASP A 67 1.54 40.49 12.59
C ASP A 67 1.23 40.80 11.11
N ALA A 68 0.86 39.75 10.38
CA ALA A 68 0.30 39.82 9.04
C ALA A 68 -0.88 38.85 8.92
N ASN A 69 -1.62 38.94 7.82
CA ASN A 69 -2.68 38.01 7.49
C ASN A 69 -2.48 37.47 6.08
N THR A 70 -2.92 36.24 5.85
CA THR A 70 -2.85 35.63 4.51
C THR A 70 -3.94 36.15 3.57
N ASN A 71 -3.67 36.11 2.26
CA ASN A 71 -4.71 36.21 1.22
C ASN A 71 -5.36 34.84 0.93
N ASN A 72 -6.19 34.74 -0.12
CA ASN A 72 -6.91 33.51 -0.48
C ASN A 72 -6.01 32.34 -0.93
N GLU A 73 -4.72 32.61 -1.13
CA GLU A 73 -3.70 31.68 -1.64
C GLU A 73 -2.67 31.36 -0.56
N GLY A 74 -2.92 31.78 0.68
CA GLY A 74 -1.98 31.63 1.78
C GLY A 74 -0.78 32.59 1.74
N PHE A 75 -0.75 33.57 0.82
CA PHE A 75 0.35 34.53 0.72
C PHE A 75 0.29 35.58 1.84
N TYR A 76 1.43 35.93 2.42
CA TYR A 76 1.60 37.01 3.38
C TYR A 76 2.83 37.86 3.04
N GLU A 77 2.85 39.10 3.52
CA GLU A 77 3.95 40.04 3.31
C GLU A 77 4.09 40.99 4.50
N LEU A 78 5.33 41.25 4.89
CA LEU A 78 5.75 42.19 5.93
C LEU A 78 6.90 43.04 5.35
N LYS A 79 6.69 44.36 5.26
CA LYS A 79 7.66 45.32 4.70
C LYS A 79 8.31 46.16 5.80
N ASP A 80 9.44 46.74 5.46
CA ASP A 80 10.12 47.75 6.26
C ASP A 80 10.42 47.30 7.70
N LEU A 81 10.79 46.03 7.84
CA LEU A 81 11.15 45.39 9.10
C LEU A 81 12.55 45.82 9.52
N VAL A 82 12.62 46.73 10.48
CA VAL A 82 13.89 47.14 11.10
C VAL A 82 14.26 46.14 12.20
N LEU A 83 15.15 45.20 11.90
CA LEU A 83 15.52 44.08 12.79
C LEU A 83 16.96 44.20 13.31
N ALA A 84 17.17 43.82 14.57
CA ALA A 84 18.48 43.80 15.23
C ALA A 84 19.35 42.59 14.83
N SER A 85 18.73 41.59 14.22
CA SER A 85 19.32 40.33 13.77
C SER A 85 18.51 39.80 12.59
N PRO A 86 19.12 39.04 11.67
CA PRO A 86 18.42 38.49 10.51
C PRO A 86 17.55 37.26 10.85
N TYR A 87 17.62 36.76 12.09
CA TYR A 87 16.93 35.55 12.49
C TYR A 87 15.50 35.86 12.94
N VAL A 88 14.56 35.13 12.37
CA VAL A 88 13.14 35.28 12.70
C VAL A 88 12.49 33.92 12.84
N GLN A 89 11.56 33.80 13.79
CA GLN A 89 10.62 32.69 13.84
C GLN A 89 9.28 33.18 13.29
N ILE A 90 8.72 32.47 12.32
CA ILE A 90 7.43 32.82 11.74
C ILE A 90 6.47 31.68 12.05
N SER A 91 5.28 32.01 12.54
CA SER A 91 4.21 31.05 12.77
C SER A 91 2.93 31.52 12.08
N ALA A 92 2.13 30.58 11.61
CA ALA A 92 0.84 30.84 11.00
C ALA A 92 -0.22 29.91 11.57
N GLU A 93 -1.41 30.44 11.80
CA GLU A 93 -2.56 29.69 12.33
C GLU A 93 -3.81 30.00 11.53
N GLY A 94 -4.51 28.94 11.11
CA GLY A 94 -5.74 29.07 10.33
C GLY A 94 -6.28 27.75 9.80
N PHE A 95 -7.37 27.85 9.04
CA PHE A 95 -7.99 26.71 8.36
C PHE A 95 -7.34 26.50 7.00
N PHE A 96 -7.13 25.23 6.62
CA PHE A 96 -6.47 24.85 5.38
C PHE A 96 -7.44 24.13 4.44
N PHE A 97 -7.05 23.99 3.18
CA PHE A 97 -7.72 23.09 2.25
C PHE A 97 -7.22 21.67 2.50
N ASN A 98 -8.14 20.74 2.79
CA ASN A 98 -7.82 19.35 3.03
C ASN A 98 -7.88 18.58 1.71
N GLU A 99 -6.70 18.23 1.19
CA GLU A 99 -6.52 17.53 -0.08
C GLU A 99 -7.05 16.08 -0.06
N LYS A 100 -7.25 15.47 1.11
CA LYS A 100 -7.87 14.14 1.25
C LYS A 100 -9.39 14.21 1.03
N THR A 101 -10.04 15.22 1.63
CA THR A 101 -11.52 15.30 1.69
C THR A 101 -12.13 16.23 0.66
N ASN A 102 -11.29 16.97 -0.10
CA ASN A 102 -11.71 18.04 -1.01
C ASN A 102 -12.54 19.14 -0.34
N LYS A 103 -12.33 19.35 0.97
CA LYS A 103 -13.08 20.30 1.79
C LYS A 103 -12.15 21.19 2.59
N ARG A 104 -12.71 22.23 3.21
CA ARG A 104 -11.97 22.98 4.23
C ARG A 104 -11.79 22.13 5.47
N SER A 105 -10.67 22.34 6.16
CA SER A 105 -10.43 21.72 7.45
C SER A 105 -11.50 22.14 8.45
N GLU A 106 -11.90 21.20 9.31
CA GLU A 106 -12.85 21.45 10.40
C GLU A 106 -12.15 22.13 11.58
N HIS A 107 -10.84 21.93 11.71
CA HIS A 107 -10.01 22.50 12.77
C HIS A 107 -8.92 23.41 12.20
N SER A 108 -8.50 24.41 12.98
CA SER A 108 -7.33 25.22 12.64
C SER A 108 -6.05 24.42 12.86
N LEU A 109 -5.04 24.73 12.05
CA LEU A 109 -3.70 24.17 12.18
C LEU A 109 -2.72 25.32 12.40
N LYS A 110 -1.75 25.10 13.30
CA LYS A 110 -0.64 26.02 13.50
C LYS A 110 0.63 25.40 12.92
N LEU A 111 1.28 26.13 12.02
CA LEU A 111 2.58 25.78 11.45
C LEU A 111 3.60 26.88 11.78
N SER A 112 4.87 26.52 11.74
CA SER A 112 5.96 27.43 12.08
C SER A 112 7.23 27.11 11.32
N GLY A 113 8.20 28.03 11.38
CA GLY A 113 9.51 27.86 10.80
C GLY A 113 10.49 28.91 11.32
N LEU A 114 11.78 28.55 11.28
CA LEU A 114 12.90 29.41 11.64
C LEU A 114 13.64 29.82 10.36
N PHE A 115 13.94 31.12 10.21
CA PHE A 115 14.50 31.69 8.97
C PHE A 115 15.68 32.63 9.25
N ASP A 116 16.61 32.69 8.28
CA ASP A 116 17.71 33.65 8.22
C ASP A 116 17.49 34.58 7.00
N LEU A 117 17.06 35.80 7.29
CA LEU A 117 16.67 36.79 6.29
C LEU A 117 17.84 37.41 5.52
N LYS A 118 19.10 37.16 5.93
CA LYS A 118 20.26 37.59 5.12
C LYS A 118 20.37 36.84 3.80
N LYS A 119 19.78 35.64 3.73
CA LYS A 119 19.90 34.78 2.56
C LYS A 119 18.79 35.00 1.55
N ASN A 120 17.57 35.23 2.02
CA ASN A 120 16.37 35.35 1.20
C ASN A 120 15.27 36.06 1.99
N ASP A 121 14.53 36.95 1.33
CA ASP A 121 13.31 37.57 1.86
C ASP A 121 12.08 36.65 1.74
N LEU A 122 12.20 35.53 1.03
CA LEU A 122 11.16 34.50 0.91
C LEU A 122 11.21 33.49 2.08
N ALA A 123 10.10 33.41 2.81
CA ALA A 123 9.92 32.54 3.98
C ALA A 123 8.59 31.75 3.90
N ASN A 124 8.56 30.69 3.10
CA ASN A 124 7.39 29.79 3.05
C ASN A 124 7.28 28.97 4.33
N ILE A 125 6.08 28.87 4.90
CA ILE A 125 5.78 28.02 6.06
C ILE A 125 5.02 26.80 5.55
N ASN A 126 5.55 25.60 5.81
CA ASN A 126 4.94 24.35 5.41
C ASN A 126 5.21 23.24 6.45
N LEU A 127 4.76 22.02 6.15
CA LEU A 127 4.99 20.87 7.03
C LEU A 127 6.47 20.61 7.29
N LEU A 128 7.33 20.76 6.28
CA LEU A 128 8.77 20.52 6.43
C LEU A 128 9.41 21.55 7.34
N THR A 129 9.08 22.85 7.17
CA THR A 129 9.62 23.91 8.04
C THR A 129 9.19 23.72 9.48
N HIS A 130 7.96 23.27 9.71
CA HIS A 130 7.43 23.03 11.04
C HIS A 130 8.08 21.81 11.70
N LEU A 131 8.12 20.67 11.01
CA LEU A 131 8.67 19.43 11.55
C LEU A 131 10.15 19.58 11.93
N LYS A 132 10.95 20.27 11.09
CA LYS A 132 12.39 20.44 11.31
C LYS A 132 12.77 21.58 12.25
N GLU A 133 11.84 22.46 12.63
CA GLU A 133 12.13 23.70 13.37
C GLU A 133 12.89 23.43 14.67
N ARG A 134 12.41 22.48 15.49
CA ARG A 134 13.00 22.16 16.80
C ARG A 134 14.40 21.57 16.66
N ARG A 135 14.58 20.67 15.69
CA ARG A 135 15.88 20.09 15.36
C ARG A 135 16.86 21.16 14.85
N LEU A 136 16.39 22.05 13.98
CA LEU A 136 17.20 23.19 13.49
C LEU A 136 17.64 24.10 14.63
N LEU A 137 16.72 24.47 15.54
CA LEU A 137 17.06 25.28 16.71
C LEU A 137 18.09 24.58 17.60
N HIS A 138 17.90 23.29 17.89
CA HIS A 138 18.84 22.49 18.68
C HIS A 138 20.26 22.48 18.08
N LEU A 139 20.37 22.25 16.77
CA LEU A 139 21.66 22.26 16.06
C LEU A 139 22.37 23.61 16.16
N LEU A 140 21.62 24.70 16.09
CA LEU A 140 22.14 26.06 16.17
C LEU A 140 22.57 26.43 17.60
N THR A 141 21.77 26.10 18.61
CA THR A 141 21.99 26.57 19.99
C THR A 141 22.83 25.62 20.84
N ASN A 142 22.72 24.31 20.63
CA ASN A 142 23.34 23.30 21.47
C ASN A 142 24.58 22.68 20.81
N GLU A 143 24.55 22.50 19.49
CA GLU A 143 25.65 21.90 18.73
C GLU A 143 26.55 22.96 18.05
N GLY A 144 26.14 24.24 18.07
CA GLY A 144 26.94 25.36 17.55
C GLY A 144 27.10 25.38 16.03
N ALA A 145 26.23 24.66 15.30
CA ALA A 145 26.24 24.65 13.85
C ALA A 145 25.84 26.02 13.28
N ASN A 146 26.36 26.38 12.10
CA ASN A 146 25.84 27.54 11.39
C ASN A 146 24.49 27.20 10.72
N PHE A 147 23.70 28.23 10.43
CA PHE A 147 22.32 28.08 9.93
C PHE A 147 22.21 27.21 8.67
N ASN A 148 23.18 27.31 7.75
CA ASN A 148 23.14 26.55 6.51
C ASN A 148 23.27 25.04 6.76
N ASP A 149 24.27 24.66 7.53
CA ASP A 149 24.62 23.28 7.77
C ASP A 149 23.60 22.65 8.70
N ALA A 150 23.13 23.39 9.71
CA ALA A 150 22.04 22.98 10.58
C ALA A 150 20.74 22.74 9.78
N SER A 151 20.38 23.63 8.86
CA SER A 151 19.18 23.47 8.03
C SER A 151 19.27 22.27 7.09
N LYS A 152 20.44 22.04 6.48
CA LYS A 152 20.69 20.87 5.63
C LYS A 152 20.62 19.57 6.43
N GLN A 153 21.23 19.54 7.61
CA GLN A 153 21.23 18.36 8.48
C GLN A 153 19.82 18.03 8.97
N ALA A 154 19.10 18.99 9.55
CA ALA A 154 17.73 18.78 10.04
C ALA A 154 16.79 18.31 8.92
N GLN A 155 16.98 18.82 7.70
CA GLN A 155 16.22 18.38 6.54
C GLN A 155 16.55 16.94 6.13
N LYS A 156 17.83 16.58 6.08
CA LYS A 156 18.26 15.22 5.75
C LYS A 156 17.69 14.21 6.75
N GLU A 157 17.82 14.50 8.04
CA GLU A 157 17.28 13.67 9.12
C GLU A 157 15.76 13.50 9.02
N LEU A 158 15.03 14.58 8.72
CA LEU A 158 13.58 14.54 8.49
C LEU A 158 13.24 13.68 7.26
N LEU A 159 13.87 13.91 6.11
CA LEU A 159 13.59 13.17 4.88
C LEU A 159 13.91 11.67 5.01
N SER A 160 15.02 11.33 5.67
CA SER A 160 15.37 9.95 5.99
C SER A 160 14.29 9.25 6.83
N SER A 161 13.60 9.98 7.71
CA SER A 161 12.50 9.43 8.51
C SER A 161 11.25 9.06 7.68
N PHE A 162 11.13 9.58 6.47
CA PHE A 162 10.11 9.22 5.48
C PHE A 162 10.63 8.25 4.40
N GLY A 163 11.82 7.67 4.60
CA GLY A 163 12.45 6.74 3.66
C GLY A 163 13.11 7.41 2.44
N ILE A 164 13.10 8.74 2.35
CA ILE A 164 13.69 9.49 1.24
C ILE A 164 15.20 9.59 1.46
N GLN A 165 15.97 8.80 0.72
CA GLN A 165 17.43 8.69 0.89
C GLN A 165 18.23 9.73 0.10
N GLU A 166 17.61 10.36 -0.89
CA GLU A 166 18.30 11.31 -1.76
C GLU A 166 18.53 12.66 -1.06
N GLU A 167 19.72 13.24 -1.27
CA GLU A 167 20.01 14.60 -0.84
C GLU A 167 19.30 15.62 -1.73
N VAL A 168 18.08 15.96 -1.37
CA VAL A 168 17.31 17.01 -2.04
C VAL A 168 17.54 18.36 -1.36
N ASN A 169 18.02 19.34 -2.13
CA ASN A 169 18.10 20.72 -1.67
C ASN A 169 16.72 21.39 -1.78
N LEU A 170 15.87 21.13 -0.78
CA LEU A 170 14.57 21.76 -0.66
C LEU A 170 14.77 23.27 -0.40
N SER A 171 14.58 24.08 -1.44
CA SER A 171 14.65 25.54 -1.38
C SER A 171 13.51 26.10 -0.51
N ASN A 172 13.70 27.26 0.12
CA ASN A 172 12.62 27.98 0.80
C ASN A 172 11.51 28.48 -0.16
N THR A 173 11.67 28.25 -1.47
CA THR A 173 10.70 28.57 -2.54
C THR A 173 9.60 27.52 -2.74
N LEU A 174 9.55 26.47 -1.93
CA LEU A 174 8.60 25.36 -2.06
C LEU A 174 7.13 25.80 -2.07
N ASN A 175 6.42 25.52 -3.16
CA ASN A 175 4.96 25.43 -3.21
C ASN A 175 4.52 24.01 -3.54
N LEU A 176 3.30 23.60 -3.16
CA LEU A 176 2.77 22.25 -3.48
C LEU A 176 2.48 22.05 -4.98
N SER A 177 2.48 23.14 -5.76
CA SER A 177 1.92 23.20 -7.12
C SER A 177 2.93 23.53 -8.22
N ASP A 178 4.23 23.51 -7.91
CA ASP A 178 5.27 23.99 -8.84
C ASP A 178 5.79 22.90 -9.79
N GLY A 179 5.21 21.69 -9.77
CA GLY A 179 5.61 20.58 -10.66
C GLY A 179 7.05 20.11 -10.52
N ASN A 180 7.76 20.52 -9.46
CA ASN A 180 9.16 20.16 -9.24
C ASN A 180 9.32 19.11 -8.14
N LYS A 181 10.46 18.44 -8.14
CA LYS A 181 10.83 17.40 -7.17
C LYS A 181 10.62 17.79 -5.70
N SER A 182 10.91 19.04 -5.36
CA SER A 182 10.82 19.50 -3.98
C SER A 182 9.35 19.65 -3.56
N SER A 183 8.50 20.14 -4.48
CA SER A 183 7.03 20.19 -4.34
C SER A 183 6.42 18.80 -4.21
N ASP A 184 6.90 17.84 -5.00
CA ASP A 184 6.46 16.44 -4.96
C ASP A 184 6.75 15.80 -3.60
N ILE A 185 7.95 16.00 -3.04
CA ILE A 185 8.31 15.51 -1.71
C ILE A 185 7.44 16.13 -0.62
N LEU A 186 7.23 17.45 -0.69
CA LEU A 186 6.36 18.14 0.26
C LEU A 186 4.93 17.59 0.18
N PHE A 187 4.44 17.30 -1.02
CA PHE A 187 3.10 16.76 -1.22
C PHE A 187 2.97 15.31 -0.73
N ALA A 188 3.99 14.48 -0.95
CA ALA A 188 4.05 13.12 -0.43
C ALA A 188 3.96 13.09 1.11
N ILE A 189 4.76 13.90 1.79
CA ILE A 189 4.74 14.02 3.25
C ILE A 189 3.38 14.53 3.72
N SER A 190 2.81 15.51 3.01
CA SER A 190 1.47 16.03 3.28
C SER A 190 0.38 14.96 3.22
N ALA A 191 0.41 14.13 2.18
CA ALA A 191 -0.54 13.04 1.98
C ALA A 191 -0.41 11.95 3.05
N ILE A 192 0.83 11.54 3.37
CA ILE A 192 1.11 10.54 4.42
C ILE A 192 0.53 11.00 5.76
N LEU A 193 0.78 12.24 6.16
CA LEU A 193 0.32 12.76 7.46
C LEU A 193 -1.20 12.98 7.51
N LEU A 194 -1.86 13.22 6.38
CA LEU A 194 -3.31 13.35 6.29
C LEU A 194 -4.08 12.03 6.17
N ASN A 195 -3.41 10.91 5.91
CA ASN A 195 -4.11 9.63 5.77
C ASN A 195 -4.88 9.22 7.04
N ASN A 196 -4.59 9.84 8.18
CA ASN A 196 -5.31 9.67 9.44
C ASN A 196 -6.52 10.61 9.58
N GLU A 197 -7.13 10.64 10.76
CA GLU A 197 -8.16 11.63 11.11
C GLU A 197 -7.53 13.03 11.16
N GLU A 198 -8.16 14.02 10.51
CA GLU A 198 -7.67 15.41 10.48
C GLU A 198 -7.43 15.98 11.88
N SER A 199 -8.30 15.64 12.83
CA SER A 199 -8.24 16.09 14.23
C SER A 199 -6.94 15.65 14.95
N LYS A 200 -6.29 14.58 14.50
CA LYS A 200 -5.04 14.07 15.07
C LYS A 200 -3.80 14.73 14.47
N LEU A 201 -3.93 15.48 13.37
CA LEU A 201 -2.79 16.09 12.69
C LEU A 201 -1.93 16.97 13.63
N PRO A 202 -2.48 17.85 14.49
CA PRO A 202 -1.66 18.65 15.41
C PRO A 202 -0.84 17.80 16.40
N GLU A 203 -1.42 16.72 16.90
CA GLU A 203 -0.76 15.78 17.82
C GLU A 203 0.40 15.06 17.11
N ILE A 204 0.15 14.58 15.89
CA ILE A 204 1.17 13.92 15.05
C ILE A 204 2.34 14.87 14.79
N LEU A 205 2.07 16.11 14.37
CA LEU A 205 3.13 17.10 14.11
C LEU A 205 3.95 17.40 15.37
N HIS A 206 3.28 17.53 16.52
CA HIS A 206 3.94 17.75 17.79
C HIS A 206 4.86 16.57 18.17
N LEU A 207 4.36 15.33 18.05
CA LEU A 207 5.11 14.11 18.34
C LEU A 207 6.38 14.04 17.47
N LEU A 208 6.21 14.10 16.14
CA LEU A 208 7.30 13.96 15.19
C LEU A 208 8.37 15.05 15.37
N SER A 209 7.96 16.31 15.53
CA SER A 209 8.90 17.41 15.75
C SER A 209 9.66 17.28 17.08
N THR A 210 9.01 16.77 18.12
CA THR A 210 9.63 16.57 19.45
C THR A 210 10.65 15.44 19.42
N GLU A 211 10.34 14.31 18.79
CA GLU A 211 11.27 13.18 18.70
C GLU A 211 12.54 13.53 17.91
N LEU A 212 12.40 14.30 16.83
CA LEU A 212 13.53 14.75 16.03
C LEU A 212 14.47 15.70 16.78
N GLU A 213 13.99 16.47 17.77
CA GLU A 213 14.70 17.61 18.36
C GLU A 213 16.15 17.32 18.77
N ALA A 214 16.37 16.28 19.57
CA ALA A 214 17.67 16.03 20.20
C ALA A 214 18.64 15.19 19.34
N LYS A 215 18.13 14.32 18.46
CA LYS A 215 18.95 13.32 17.75
C LYS A 215 18.70 13.25 16.25
N GLY A 216 17.70 13.96 15.74
CA GLY A 216 17.27 13.82 14.35
C GLY A 216 16.74 12.42 14.02
N GLN A 217 16.23 11.70 15.01
CA GLN A 217 15.76 10.32 14.86
C GLN A 217 14.36 10.18 15.45
N LEU A 218 13.48 9.50 14.71
CA LEU A 218 12.17 9.11 15.19
C LEU A 218 12.22 7.76 15.91
N SER A 219 11.27 7.54 16.82
CA SER A 219 11.04 6.24 17.43
C SER A 219 10.51 5.22 16.43
N GLU A 220 10.66 3.93 16.72
CA GLU A 220 10.06 2.88 15.87
C GLU A 220 8.52 2.96 15.82
N ASP A 221 7.88 3.48 16.87
CA ASP A 221 6.43 3.70 16.86
C ASP A 221 6.03 4.78 15.85
N ALA A 222 6.78 5.89 15.82
CA ALA A 222 6.58 6.96 14.84
C ALA A 222 6.91 6.53 13.41
N LEU A 223 8.01 5.79 13.20
CA LEU A 223 8.37 5.22 11.90
C LEU A 223 7.32 4.21 11.43
N SER A 224 6.81 3.37 12.32
CA SER A 224 5.74 2.42 12.03
C SER A 224 4.41 3.11 11.74
N PHE A 225 4.14 4.26 12.35
CA PHE A 225 3.02 5.13 11.99
C PHE A 225 3.16 5.68 10.57
N ILE A 226 4.35 6.21 10.21
CA ILE A 226 4.64 6.72 8.87
C ILE A 226 4.46 5.61 7.84
N ARG A 227 5.10 4.44 8.03
CA ARG A 227 4.98 3.27 7.13
C ARG A 227 3.53 2.84 6.91
N ARG A 228 2.75 2.66 7.99
CA ARG A 228 1.32 2.29 7.88
C ARG A 228 0.51 3.36 7.15
N SER A 229 0.78 4.63 7.42
CA SER A 229 0.10 5.74 6.76
C SER A 229 0.45 5.81 5.27
N SER A 230 1.67 5.44 4.88
CA SER A 230 2.10 5.34 3.48
C SER A 230 1.41 4.18 2.73
N MET A 231 1.17 3.03 3.38
CA MET A 231 0.52 1.86 2.75
C MET A 231 -0.98 2.03 2.47
N ILE A 232 -1.70 2.84 3.26
CA ILE A 232 -3.16 3.06 3.13
C ILE A 232 -3.50 4.05 1.99
N TYR A 233 -2.50 4.47 1.22
CA TYR A 233 -2.60 5.53 0.24
C TYR A 233 -3.38 5.13 -1.04
N ASN A 234 -4.45 5.88 -1.34
CA ASN A 234 -5.10 5.91 -2.65
C ASN A 234 -4.63 7.16 -3.42
N SER A 235 -3.87 6.96 -4.51
CA SER A 235 -3.05 8.01 -5.12
C SER A 235 -3.76 9.02 -5.99
N LEU A 236 -5.01 8.76 -6.38
CA LEU A 236 -5.67 9.58 -7.39
C LEU A 236 -6.49 10.74 -6.81
N ASP A 237 -7.05 10.59 -5.61
CA ASP A 237 -7.97 11.57 -5.03
C ASP A 237 -7.25 12.86 -4.60
N TYR A 238 -6.08 12.72 -3.96
CA TYR A 238 -5.30 13.86 -3.44
C TYR A 238 -4.88 14.84 -4.53
N LYS A 239 -4.32 14.31 -5.62
CA LYS A 239 -3.87 15.11 -6.78
C LYS A 239 -5.03 15.85 -7.42
N ASN A 240 -6.11 15.12 -7.73
CA ASN A 240 -7.26 15.68 -8.42
C ASN A 240 -7.96 16.74 -7.56
N ASN A 241 -8.09 16.51 -6.25
CA ASN A 241 -8.66 17.49 -5.33
C ASN A 241 -7.87 18.81 -5.33
N LEU A 242 -6.54 18.74 -5.29
CA LEU A 242 -5.71 19.94 -5.30
C LEU A 242 -5.76 20.66 -6.66
N ILE A 243 -5.72 19.94 -7.78
CA ILE A 243 -5.91 20.52 -9.13
C ILE A 243 -7.26 21.23 -9.23
N ASN A 244 -8.35 20.55 -8.85
CA ASN A 244 -9.70 21.10 -8.89
C ASN A 244 -9.83 22.35 -8.02
N HIS A 245 -9.18 22.37 -6.86
CA HIS A 245 -9.16 23.54 -5.99
C HIS A 245 -8.53 24.75 -6.68
N TYR A 246 -7.34 24.62 -7.26
CA TYR A 246 -6.69 25.73 -7.96
C TYR A 246 -7.43 26.15 -9.24
N GLN A 247 -8.02 25.19 -9.96
CA GLN A 247 -8.90 25.49 -11.11
C GLN A 247 -10.12 26.32 -10.69
N SER A 248 -10.73 26.03 -9.53
CA SER A 248 -11.84 26.83 -8.99
C SER A 248 -11.45 28.28 -8.66
N LEU A 249 -10.16 28.54 -8.46
CA LEU A 249 -9.57 29.86 -8.26
C LEU A 249 -9.11 30.51 -9.57
N GLY A 250 -9.38 29.89 -10.73
CA GLY A 250 -8.96 30.37 -12.04
C GLY A 250 -7.47 30.17 -12.34
N LYS A 251 -6.80 29.24 -11.67
CA LYS A 251 -5.38 28.95 -11.84
C LYS A 251 -5.13 27.52 -12.32
N SER A 252 -4.13 27.37 -13.17
CA SER A 252 -3.58 26.07 -13.54
C SER A 252 -2.37 25.76 -12.66
N VAL A 253 -2.27 24.53 -12.18
CA VAL A 253 -1.14 24.03 -11.38
C VAL A 253 -0.58 22.76 -11.98
N ASP A 254 0.71 22.55 -11.81
CA ASP A 254 1.38 21.32 -12.20
C ASP A 254 1.68 20.50 -10.95
N ILE A 255 1.16 19.27 -10.90
CA ILE A 255 1.42 18.34 -9.80
C ILE A 255 2.17 17.16 -10.38
N GLY A 256 3.45 17.10 -10.04
CA GLY A 256 4.37 16.05 -10.45
C GLY A 256 4.04 14.69 -9.81
N PRO A 257 4.88 13.68 -10.06
CA PRO A 257 4.65 12.30 -9.61
C PRO A 257 5.03 12.11 -8.14
N PHE A 258 4.39 12.85 -7.23
CA PHE A 258 4.66 12.81 -5.80
C PHE A 258 4.55 11.42 -5.14
N HIS A 259 3.76 10.52 -5.72
CA HIS A 259 3.65 9.14 -5.26
C HIS A 259 4.98 8.37 -5.33
N LEU A 260 5.95 8.83 -6.14
CA LEU A 260 7.31 8.28 -6.19
C LEU A 260 8.10 8.56 -4.90
N TYR A 261 7.61 9.47 -4.05
CA TYR A 261 8.22 9.82 -2.77
C TYR A 261 7.48 9.23 -1.56
N ILE A 262 6.66 8.21 -1.79
CA ILE A 262 5.91 7.49 -0.75
C ILE A 262 6.40 6.04 -0.70
N ASP A 263 6.69 5.58 0.51
CA ASP A 263 7.07 4.19 0.82
C ASP A 263 5.81 3.29 0.81
N LEU A 264 5.42 2.83 -0.38
CA LEU A 264 4.15 2.13 -0.60
C LEU A 264 4.19 0.63 -0.24
N ASP A 265 5.38 0.05 -0.14
CA ASP A 265 5.60 -1.32 0.33
C ASP A 265 5.95 -1.36 1.84
N GLY A 266 6.19 -0.18 2.42
CA GLY A 266 6.45 0.05 3.84
C GLY A 266 7.74 -0.60 4.32
N ASN A 267 8.72 -0.71 3.44
CA ASN A 267 10.04 -1.28 3.75
C ASN A 267 10.96 -0.25 4.45
N GLY A 268 10.51 1.01 4.56
CA GLY A 268 11.24 2.12 5.18
C GLY A 268 12.13 2.90 4.20
N ILE A 269 12.06 2.63 2.90
CA ILE A 269 12.87 3.23 1.86
C ILE A 269 11.96 3.60 0.68
N VAL A 270 12.15 4.81 0.17
CA VAL A 270 11.43 5.34 -0.97
C VAL A 270 12.23 5.05 -2.25
N GLY A 271 11.59 4.46 -3.24
CA GLY A 271 12.17 4.28 -4.58
C GLY A 271 13.23 3.18 -4.67
N ASP A 272 13.29 2.25 -3.71
CA ASP A 272 14.11 1.03 -3.76
C ASP A 272 13.36 -0.18 -4.35
N SER A 273 12.04 -0.05 -4.51
CA SER A 273 11.31 -0.81 -5.52
C SER A 273 11.78 -0.35 -6.90
N GLU A 274 11.91 -1.28 -7.86
CA GLU A 274 12.22 -0.94 -9.25
C GLU A 274 11.41 0.29 -9.69
N PRO A 275 12.02 1.23 -10.46
CA PRO A 275 11.37 2.48 -10.83
C PRO A 275 9.95 2.14 -11.25
N ARG A 276 8.95 2.80 -10.63
CA ARG A 276 7.59 2.74 -11.14
C ARG A 276 7.65 3.23 -12.58
N GLU A 277 7.68 2.25 -13.48
CA GLU A 277 7.41 2.45 -14.88
C GLU A 277 6.09 3.22 -14.98
N PRO A 278 5.98 4.07 -16.01
CA PRO A 278 4.86 4.98 -16.18
C PRO A 278 3.53 4.33 -15.85
N ASP A 279 2.60 5.15 -15.33
CA ASP A 279 1.22 4.73 -15.12
C ASP A 279 0.77 3.89 -16.33
N LEU A 280 0.23 2.68 -16.09
CA LEU A 280 -0.22 1.69 -17.10
C LEU A 280 -1.27 2.24 -18.11
N VAL A 281 -1.50 3.55 -18.05
CA VAL A 281 -2.47 4.41 -18.70
C VAL A 281 -1.80 5.34 -19.73
N GLU A 282 -0.45 5.38 -19.80
CA GLU A 282 0.26 6.14 -20.84
C GLU A 282 -0.09 5.61 -22.24
N GLU A 283 -0.44 6.55 -23.13
CA GLU A 283 -0.71 6.24 -24.54
C GLU A 283 0.51 5.52 -25.14
N HIS A 284 0.28 4.34 -25.74
CA HIS A 284 1.30 3.43 -26.25
C HIS A 284 2.10 2.60 -25.23
N TYR A 285 1.76 2.58 -23.93
CA TYR A 285 2.40 1.67 -22.98
C TYR A 285 2.31 0.22 -23.47
N PHE A 286 1.18 -0.24 -23.97
CA PHE A 286 1.05 -1.60 -24.52
C PHE A 286 1.47 -1.69 -26.00
N ALA A 287 2.57 -1.05 -26.42
CA ALA A 287 3.10 -1.18 -27.79
C ALA A 287 4.01 -2.42 -27.99
N LYS A 288 4.61 -2.94 -26.90
CA LYS A 288 5.59 -4.03 -26.91
C LYS A 288 5.14 -5.17 -25.99
N GLU A 289 5.48 -6.40 -26.37
CA GLU A 289 5.19 -7.60 -25.58
C GLU A 289 5.81 -7.56 -24.17
N GLU A 290 7.00 -6.97 -24.04
CA GLU A 290 7.67 -6.75 -22.76
C GLU A 290 6.81 -5.98 -21.74
N HIS A 291 6.03 -5.01 -22.20
CA HIS A 291 5.16 -4.23 -21.31
C HIS A 291 3.94 -5.03 -20.85
N CYS A 292 3.41 -5.93 -21.70
CA CYS A 292 2.40 -6.91 -21.30
C CYS A 292 2.95 -7.86 -20.22
N ILE A 293 4.20 -8.31 -20.39
CA ILE A 293 4.89 -9.20 -19.44
C ILE A 293 5.01 -8.51 -18.08
N LYS A 294 5.66 -7.35 -18.03
CA LYS A 294 5.88 -6.57 -16.80
C LYS A 294 4.59 -6.23 -16.08
N ALA A 295 3.57 -5.76 -16.81
CA ALA A 295 2.27 -5.44 -16.22
C ALA A 295 1.62 -6.68 -15.58
N THR A 296 1.75 -7.84 -16.22
CA THR A 296 1.20 -9.09 -15.70
C THR A 296 1.98 -9.58 -14.48
N GLU A 297 3.30 -9.50 -14.46
CA GLU A 297 4.13 -9.84 -13.29
C GLU A 297 3.71 -9.03 -12.06
N GLN A 298 3.49 -7.72 -12.24
CA GLN A 298 3.00 -6.85 -11.16
C GLN A 298 1.58 -7.21 -10.69
N ALA A 299 0.70 -7.62 -11.61
CA ALA A 299 -0.62 -8.12 -11.25
C ALA A 299 -0.53 -9.45 -10.48
N LEU A 300 0.37 -10.35 -10.87
CA LEU A 300 0.59 -11.62 -10.18
C LEU A 300 1.23 -11.42 -8.80
N PHE A 301 2.10 -10.43 -8.63
CA PHE A 301 2.60 -10.02 -7.33
C PHE A 301 1.47 -9.59 -6.38
N GLY A 302 0.57 -8.71 -6.85
CA GLY A 302 -0.61 -8.32 -6.05
C GLY A 302 -1.57 -9.50 -5.79
N THR A 303 -1.65 -10.44 -6.73
CA THR A 303 -2.42 -11.68 -6.56
C THR A 303 -1.82 -12.56 -5.48
N LEU A 304 -0.49 -12.66 -5.39
CA LEU A 304 0.20 -13.40 -4.33
C LEU A 304 0.00 -12.73 -2.95
N GLN A 305 0.00 -11.39 -2.88
CA GLN A 305 -0.36 -10.64 -1.65
C GLN A 305 -1.79 -10.98 -1.19
N PHE A 306 -2.73 -10.96 -2.13
CA PHE A 306 -4.12 -11.35 -1.89
C PHE A 306 -4.21 -12.79 -1.38
N MET A 307 -3.58 -13.75 -2.08
CA MET A 307 -3.57 -15.16 -1.69
C MET A 307 -3.00 -15.34 -0.30
N GLY A 308 -1.87 -14.70 0.02
CA GLY A 308 -1.23 -14.84 1.32
C GLY A 308 -2.13 -14.37 2.47
N ALA A 309 -2.79 -13.22 2.31
CA ALA A 309 -3.73 -12.70 3.29
C ALA A 309 -4.99 -13.57 3.39
N ALA A 310 -5.58 -13.96 2.25
CA ALA A 310 -6.83 -14.72 2.19
C ALA A 310 -6.67 -16.17 2.69
N HIS A 311 -5.54 -16.82 2.38
CA HIS A 311 -5.22 -18.17 2.85
C HIS A 311 -4.95 -18.17 4.35
N THR A 312 -4.27 -17.15 4.88
CA THR A 312 -4.07 -16.98 6.33
C THR A 312 -5.42 -16.84 7.02
N PHE A 313 -6.28 -15.95 6.49
CA PHE A 313 -7.60 -15.72 7.04
C PHE A 313 -8.44 -17.01 7.06
N GLU A 314 -8.53 -17.73 5.94
CA GLU A 314 -9.31 -18.97 5.86
C GLU A 314 -8.74 -20.06 6.76
N ALA A 315 -7.41 -20.17 6.86
CA ALA A 315 -6.77 -21.15 7.73
C ALA A 315 -7.15 -20.93 9.21
N LEU A 316 -7.18 -19.67 9.66
CA LEU A 316 -7.68 -19.29 11.00
C LEU A 316 -9.17 -19.58 11.13
N TYR A 317 -9.97 -19.07 10.18
CA TYR A 317 -11.43 -19.15 10.21
C TYR A 317 -11.94 -20.60 10.23
N CYS A 318 -11.28 -21.48 9.48
CA CYS A 318 -11.60 -22.91 9.42
C CYS A 318 -10.88 -23.76 10.47
N LYS A 319 -10.08 -23.14 11.35
CA LYS A 319 -9.32 -23.82 12.40
C LYS A 319 -8.41 -24.91 11.84
N SER A 320 -7.78 -24.60 10.69
CA SER A 320 -6.79 -25.45 10.01
C SER A 320 -5.37 -25.21 10.53
N ILE A 321 -5.19 -24.18 11.35
CA ILE A 321 -3.97 -23.87 12.10
C ILE A 321 -4.31 -23.63 13.57
N PRO A 322 -3.33 -23.71 14.50
CA PRO A 322 -3.54 -23.40 15.91
C PRO A 322 -4.05 -21.98 16.12
N GLU A 323 -4.75 -21.79 17.23
CA GLU A 323 -5.20 -20.46 17.65
C GLU A 323 -3.99 -19.54 17.91
N PRO A 324 -3.97 -18.33 17.32
CA PRO A 324 -2.87 -17.40 17.46
C PRO A 324 -2.95 -16.64 18.80
N SER A 325 -1.81 -16.16 19.29
CA SER A 325 -1.76 -15.32 20.49
C SER A 325 -2.13 -13.85 20.24
N ASP A 326 -2.00 -13.36 19.00
CA ASP A 326 -2.48 -12.02 18.63
C ASP A 326 -4.01 -11.98 18.69
N HIS A 327 -4.56 -11.13 19.55
CA HIS A 327 -6.00 -10.98 19.78
C HIS A 327 -6.78 -10.74 18.48
N ARG A 328 -6.27 -9.92 17.56
CA ARG A 328 -6.98 -9.58 16.31
C ARG A 328 -6.99 -10.75 15.33
N LEU A 329 -5.99 -11.63 15.39
CA LEU A 329 -6.03 -12.90 14.65
C LEU A 329 -6.92 -13.94 15.37
N ALA A 330 -6.93 -13.94 16.71
CA ALA A 330 -7.77 -14.81 17.51
C ALA A 330 -9.26 -14.52 17.27
N GLU A 331 -9.65 -13.27 17.02
CA GLU A 331 -11.01 -12.91 16.60
C GLU A 331 -11.48 -13.67 15.35
N ILE A 332 -10.57 -13.96 14.42
CA ILE A 332 -10.89 -14.72 13.20
C ILE A 332 -11.13 -16.19 13.57
N TYR A 333 -10.24 -16.76 14.39
CA TYR A 333 -10.31 -18.15 14.84
C TYR A 333 -11.54 -18.45 15.72
N GLN A 334 -11.86 -17.53 16.62
CA GLN A 334 -12.99 -17.63 17.56
C GLN A 334 -14.31 -17.20 16.95
N HIS A 335 -14.30 -16.71 15.70
CA HIS A 335 -15.44 -16.11 15.04
C HIS A 335 -16.03 -14.98 15.90
N THR A 336 -15.22 -14.01 16.31
CA THR A 336 -15.70 -12.78 16.97
C THR A 336 -15.37 -11.52 16.16
N LEU A 337 -14.75 -11.70 14.99
CA LEU A 337 -14.39 -10.62 14.08
C LEU A 337 -15.60 -9.77 13.64
N ASN A 338 -15.35 -8.48 13.43
CA ASN A 338 -16.28 -7.50 12.89
C ASN A 338 -15.62 -6.75 11.72
N ALA A 339 -16.30 -5.74 11.15
CA ALA A 339 -15.83 -5.00 9.98
C ALA A 339 -14.50 -4.25 10.18
N ASP A 340 -14.07 -4.01 11.42
CA ASP A 340 -12.82 -3.29 11.77
C ASP A 340 -11.61 -4.24 11.91
N ASN A 341 -11.78 -5.54 11.68
CA ASN A 341 -10.66 -6.48 11.73
C ASN A 341 -9.63 -6.14 10.64
N PHE A 342 -8.37 -5.96 11.05
CA PHE A 342 -7.31 -5.40 10.20
C PHE A 342 -7.00 -6.22 8.93
N MET A 343 -7.32 -7.52 8.90
CA MET A 343 -7.06 -8.36 7.72
C MET A 343 -8.07 -8.11 6.59
N LEU A 344 -9.30 -7.73 6.92
CA LEU A 344 -10.37 -7.49 5.94
C LEU A 344 -10.01 -6.40 4.92
N PRO A 345 -9.59 -5.17 5.32
CA PRO A 345 -9.20 -4.15 4.37
C PRO A 345 -7.95 -4.56 3.56
N SER A 346 -7.03 -5.34 4.12
CA SER A 346 -5.86 -5.83 3.37
C SER A 346 -6.25 -6.80 2.25
N ILE A 347 -7.07 -7.82 2.54
CA ILE A 347 -7.53 -8.77 1.53
C ILE A 347 -8.31 -8.04 0.42
N TRP A 348 -9.17 -7.09 0.81
CA TRP A 348 -9.94 -6.26 -0.12
C TRP A 348 -9.03 -5.37 -0.99
N ALA A 349 -8.08 -4.67 -0.39
CA ALA A 349 -7.18 -3.77 -1.12
C ALA A 349 -6.27 -4.54 -2.08
N TYR A 350 -5.66 -5.65 -1.65
CA TYR A 350 -4.78 -6.45 -2.53
C TYR A 350 -5.53 -7.03 -3.73
N SER A 351 -6.76 -7.52 -3.51
CA SER A 351 -7.59 -8.05 -4.59
C SER A 351 -7.97 -6.98 -5.61
N TYR A 352 -8.52 -5.83 -5.18
CA TYR A 352 -8.91 -4.77 -6.11
C TYR A 352 -7.72 -4.06 -6.77
N LYS A 353 -6.56 -3.97 -6.09
CA LYS A 353 -5.30 -3.51 -6.71
C LYS A 353 -4.86 -4.42 -7.84
N SER A 354 -4.96 -5.74 -7.66
CA SER A 354 -4.65 -6.71 -8.72
C SER A 354 -5.68 -6.64 -9.86
N ILE A 355 -6.98 -6.62 -9.53
CA ILE A 355 -8.07 -6.49 -10.52
C ILE A 355 -7.88 -5.23 -11.38
N TYR A 356 -7.55 -4.09 -10.77
CA TYR A 356 -7.25 -2.86 -11.49
C TYR A 356 -6.15 -3.09 -12.54
N ARG A 357 -5.00 -3.66 -12.14
CA ARG A 357 -3.88 -3.93 -13.06
C ARG A 357 -4.27 -4.88 -14.18
N LEU A 358 -5.02 -5.93 -13.87
CA LEU A 358 -5.52 -6.90 -14.85
C LEU A 358 -6.47 -6.24 -15.85
N ASN A 359 -7.37 -5.39 -15.37
CA ASN A 359 -8.29 -4.62 -16.22
C ASN A 359 -7.55 -3.65 -17.14
N THR A 360 -6.48 -3.02 -16.64
CA THR A 360 -5.64 -2.15 -17.44
C THR A 360 -4.95 -2.92 -18.58
N ILE A 361 -4.42 -4.11 -18.31
CA ILE A 361 -3.88 -5.00 -19.36
C ILE A 361 -4.98 -5.34 -20.37
N ILE A 362 -6.17 -5.75 -19.90
CA ILE A 362 -7.28 -6.14 -20.78
C ILE A 362 -7.70 -4.97 -21.66
N LYS A 363 -7.85 -3.75 -21.14
CA LYS A 363 -8.25 -2.58 -21.94
C LYS A 363 -7.19 -2.22 -22.97
N TYR A 364 -5.97 -1.96 -22.54
CA TYR A 364 -4.96 -1.34 -23.41
C TYR A 364 -4.26 -2.35 -24.32
N ALA A 365 -4.01 -3.58 -23.88
CA ALA A 365 -3.46 -4.60 -24.79
C ALA A 365 -4.48 -4.96 -25.88
N ASN A 366 -5.79 -4.85 -25.61
CA ASN A 366 -6.84 -5.09 -26.59
C ASN A 366 -7.05 -3.94 -27.59
N GLN A 367 -6.38 -2.79 -27.41
CA GLN A 367 -6.33 -1.71 -28.42
C GLN A 367 -5.33 -2.01 -29.55
N SER A 368 -4.48 -3.02 -29.36
CA SER A 368 -3.51 -3.49 -30.36
C SER A 368 -4.11 -4.66 -31.16
N ASP A 369 -3.91 -4.66 -32.47
CA ASP A 369 -4.31 -5.75 -33.37
C ASP A 369 -3.30 -6.93 -33.37
N LYS A 370 -2.29 -6.90 -32.49
CA LYS A 370 -1.24 -7.93 -32.41
C LYS A 370 -1.78 -9.23 -31.83
N GLU A 371 -1.71 -10.31 -32.62
CA GLU A 371 -2.17 -11.63 -32.19
C GLU A 371 -1.38 -12.15 -30.98
N GLU A 372 -0.07 -11.85 -30.88
CA GLU A 372 0.73 -12.24 -29.73
C GLU A 372 0.23 -11.66 -28.39
N PHE A 373 -0.60 -10.62 -28.41
CA PHE A 373 -1.16 -10.03 -27.19
C PHE A 373 -2.37 -10.79 -26.63
N LYS A 374 -3.06 -11.58 -27.46
CA LYS A 374 -4.26 -12.31 -27.05
C LYS A 374 -3.99 -13.23 -25.85
N LYS A 375 -2.83 -13.91 -25.82
CA LYS A 375 -2.45 -14.76 -24.68
C LYS A 375 -2.36 -13.99 -23.35
N TYR A 376 -1.88 -12.74 -23.35
CA TYR A 376 -1.80 -11.92 -22.14
C TYR A 376 -3.16 -11.40 -21.71
N ILE A 377 -4.00 -10.97 -22.66
CA ILE A 377 -5.38 -10.54 -22.39
C ILE A 377 -6.18 -11.68 -21.74
N HIS A 378 -6.10 -12.88 -22.31
CA HIS A 378 -6.82 -14.04 -21.79
C HIS A 378 -6.21 -14.61 -20.50
N ALA A 379 -4.90 -14.47 -20.29
CA ALA A 379 -4.27 -14.78 -19.01
C ALA A 379 -4.79 -13.81 -17.92
N ALA A 380 -4.82 -12.51 -18.23
CA ALA A 380 -5.32 -11.49 -17.31
C ALA A 380 -6.79 -11.71 -16.93
N LYS A 381 -7.64 -12.05 -17.91
CA LYS A 381 -9.04 -12.47 -17.66
C LYS A 381 -9.14 -13.68 -16.73
N THR A 382 -8.26 -14.67 -16.90
CA THR A 382 -8.22 -15.88 -16.08
C THR A 382 -7.81 -15.58 -14.64
N TYR A 383 -6.78 -14.76 -14.42
CA TYR A 383 -6.37 -14.33 -13.08
C TYR A 383 -7.45 -13.46 -12.41
N ARG A 384 -8.11 -12.57 -13.16
CA ARG A 384 -9.24 -11.77 -12.68
C ARG A 384 -10.38 -12.66 -12.19
N ALA A 385 -10.71 -13.70 -12.96
CA ALA A 385 -11.72 -14.68 -12.57
C ALA A 385 -11.32 -15.44 -11.30
N TYR A 386 -10.06 -15.85 -11.16
CA TYR A 386 -9.58 -16.47 -9.91
C TYR A 386 -9.80 -15.57 -8.69
N ILE A 387 -9.41 -14.30 -8.78
CA ILE A 387 -9.56 -13.35 -7.66
C ILE A 387 -11.05 -13.20 -7.32
N TYR A 388 -11.91 -12.96 -8.31
CA TYR A 388 -13.35 -12.82 -8.07
C TYR A 388 -13.98 -14.08 -7.49
N ILE A 389 -13.66 -15.28 -7.97
CA ILE A 389 -14.20 -16.54 -7.42
C ILE A 389 -13.88 -16.65 -5.92
N ASN A 390 -12.66 -16.32 -5.52
CA ASN A 390 -12.24 -16.36 -4.11
C ASN A 390 -12.90 -15.24 -3.30
N MET A 391 -13.02 -14.02 -3.82
CA MET A 391 -13.71 -12.92 -3.13
C MET A 391 -15.21 -13.19 -2.97
N ILE A 392 -15.88 -13.75 -3.98
CA ILE A 392 -17.29 -14.17 -3.93
C ILE A 392 -17.49 -15.19 -2.81
N ASN A 393 -16.53 -16.11 -2.65
CA ASN A 393 -16.56 -17.04 -1.54
C ASN A 393 -16.38 -16.35 -0.17
N LEU A 394 -15.80 -15.16 -0.08
CA LEU A 394 -15.68 -14.45 1.18
C LEU A 394 -16.88 -13.52 1.45
N TRP A 395 -17.33 -12.76 0.46
CA TRP A 395 -18.27 -11.64 0.68
C TRP A 395 -19.60 -11.71 -0.08
N GLY A 396 -19.76 -12.65 -1.02
CA GLY A 396 -20.95 -12.72 -1.86
C GLY A 396 -20.97 -11.61 -2.90
N ASP A 397 -22.07 -10.85 -2.99
CA ASP A 397 -22.19 -9.71 -3.90
C ASP A 397 -21.10 -8.66 -3.61
N LEU A 398 -20.48 -8.10 -4.65
CA LEU A 398 -19.29 -7.26 -4.56
C LEU A 398 -19.28 -6.23 -5.68
N PRO A 399 -18.60 -5.07 -5.54
CA PRO A 399 -18.35 -4.19 -6.68
C PRO A 399 -17.65 -4.93 -7.82
N PHE A 400 -18.30 -5.01 -8.97
CA PHE A 400 -17.72 -5.61 -10.16
C PHE A 400 -17.00 -4.56 -11.01
N ILE A 401 -15.68 -4.75 -11.16
CA ILE A 401 -14.78 -3.85 -11.86
C ILE A 401 -14.21 -4.60 -13.06
N ASN A 402 -14.43 -4.06 -14.25
CA ASN A 402 -13.97 -4.62 -15.51
C ASN A 402 -13.18 -3.59 -16.32
N GLU A 403 -12.75 -3.98 -17.52
CA GLU A 403 -11.97 -3.14 -18.44
C GLU A 403 -12.69 -1.86 -18.87
N ASP A 404 -14.02 -1.84 -18.84
CA ASP A 404 -14.81 -0.70 -19.31
C ASP A 404 -15.05 0.34 -18.22
N ASN A 405 -14.91 -0.04 -16.94
CA ASN A 405 -15.27 0.80 -15.82
C ASN A 405 -14.15 0.99 -14.78
N TYR A 406 -12.96 0.41 -14.94
CA TYR A 406 -11.94 0.47 -13.88
C TYR A 406 -11.38 1.89 -13.61
N ASP A 407 -11.54 2.82 -14.57
CA ASP A 407 -11.11 4.22 -14.49
C ASP A 407 -12.24 5.19 -14.11
N ASP A 408 -13.45 4.68 -13.84
CA ASP A 408 -14.54 5.48 -13.29
C ASP A 408 -14.34 5.66 -11.77
N PHE A 409 -13.52 6.63 -11.41
CA PHE A 409 -13.26 7.06 -10.03
C PHE A 409 -14.33 8.04 -9.51
N SER A 410 -15.24 8.49 -10.37
CA SER A 410 -16.25 9.51 -10.02
C SER A 410 -17.44 8.93 -9.24
N ASN A 411 -17.62 7.60 -9.31
CA ASN A 411 -18.78 6.92 -8.77
C ASN A 411 -18.39 5.98 -7.63
N SER A 412 -18.94 6.26 -6.45
CA SER A 412 -19.13 5.26 -5.40
C SER A 412 -19.80 4.02 -6.00
N ARG A 413 -19.24 2.82 -5.79
CA ARG A 413 -19.69 1.60 -6.48
C ARG A 413 -20.56 0.73 -5.59
N ALA A 414 -21.79 0.49 -6.03
CA ALA A 414 -22.65 -0.47 -5.39
C ALA A 414 -22.15 -1.91 -5.60
N ARG A 415 -22.62 -2.81 -4.76
CA ARG A 415 -22.39 -4.24 -4.92
C ARG A 415 -23.17 -4.74 -6.13
N THR A 416 -22.52 -5.50 -6.99
CA THR A 416 -23.14 -6.15 -8.14
C THR A 416 -23.61 -7.55 -7.72
N PRO A 417 -24.86 -7.92 -8.01
CA PRO A 417 -25.37 -9.26 -7.74
C PRO A 417 -24.54 -10.38 -8.41
N LEU A 418 -24.34 -11.49 -7.71
CA LEU A 418 -23.56 -12.64 -8.23
C LEU A 418 -24.09 -13.19 -9.58
N ASN A 419 -25.40 -13.15 -9.80
CA ASN A 419 -26.02 -13.60 -11.05
C ASN A 419 -25.67 -12.71 -12.25
N GLU A 420 -25.15 -11.50 -12.02
CA GLU A 420 -24.62 -10.61 -13.07
C GLU A 420 -23.10 -10.78 -13.23
N ILE A 421 -22.36 -11.06 -12.15
CA ILE A 421 -20.91 -11.26 -12.18
C ILE A 421 -20.53 -12.59 -12.86
N LEU A 422 -21.14 -13.69 -12.43
CA LEU A 422 -20.74 -15.04 -12.86
C LEU A 422 -20.82 -15.25 -14.38
N PRO A 423 -21.86 -14.78 -15.11
CA PRO A 423 -21.90 -14.89 -16.57
C PRO A 423 -20.71 -14.23 -17.28
N VAL A 424 -20.25 -13.08 -16.78
CA VAL A 424 -19.08 -12.38 -17.36
C VAL A 424 -17.82 -13.22 -17.16
N LEU A 425 -17.59 -13.72 -15.94
CA LEU A 425 -16.44 -14.58 -15.65
C LEU A 425 -16.45 -15.87 -16.46
N ILE A 426 -17.61 -16.51 -16.63
CA ILE A 426 -17.77 -17.71 -17.46
C ILE A 426 -17.43 -17.40 -18.92
N SER A 427 -17.91 -16.28 -19.45
CA SER A 427 -17.61 -15.86 -20.82
C SER A 427 -16.12 -15.63 -21.03
N ASP A 428 -15.49 -14.89 -20.11
CA ASP A 428 -14.05 -14.65 -20.11
C ASP A 428 -13.24 -15.95 -20.09
N LEU A 429 -13.58 -16.87 -19.20
CA LEU A 429 -12.87 -18.15 -19.08
C LEU A 429 -13.07 -19.05 -20.30
N LYS A 430 -14.27 -19.08 -20.90
CA LYS A 430 -14.51 -19.82 -22.15
C LYS A 430 -13.62 -19.33 -23.27
N THR A 431 -13.53 -18.01 -23.47
CA THR A 431 -12.61 -17.44 -24.46
C THR A 431 -11.15 -17.71 -24.08
N ALA A 432 -10.80 -17.68 -22.80
CA ALA A 432 -9.44 -17.99 -22.37
C ALA A 432 -9.02 -19.43 -22.69
N VAL A 433 -9.93 -20.41 -22.59
CA VAL A 433 -9.63 -21.80 -22.96
C VAL A 433 -9.28 -21.95 -24.45
N GLU A 434 -9.83 -21.10 -25.32
CA GLU A 434 -9.55 -21.09 -26.76
C GLU A 434 -8.15 -20.51 -27.05
N TYR A 435 -7.80 -19.37 -26.44
CA TYR A 435 -6.59 -18.61 -26.77
C TYR A 435 -5.36 -18.94 -25.92
N LEU A 436 -5.53 -19.54 -24.73
CA LEU A 436 -4.40 -19.89 -23.87
C LEU A 436 -3.68 -21.15 -24.36
N PRO A 437 -2.35 -21.25 -24.15
CA PRO A 437 -1.58 -22.43 -24.50
C PRO A 437 -2.00 -23.64 -23.66
N THR A 438 -1.76 -24.85 -24.16
CA THR A 438 -2.01 -26.08 -23.40
C THR A 438 -1.07 -26.22 -22.22
N ASN A 439 0.22 -25.97 -22.43
CA ASN A 439 1.24 -26.02 -21.37
C ASN A 439 1.61 -24.61 -20.92
N GLN A 440 1.90 -24.45 -19.64
CA GLN A 440 2.41 -23.20 -19.12
C GLN A 440 3.84 -22.97 -19.65
N THR A 441 4.07 -21.82 -20.29
CA THR A 441 5.39 -21.45 -20.81
C THR A 441 6.10 -20.42 -19.93
N SER A 442 5.36 -19.76 -19.03
CA SER A 442 5.83 -18.76 -18.06
C SER A 442 4.74 -18.54 -17.00
N PRO A 443 5.06 -18.09 -15.77
CA PRO A 443 4.06 -17.61 -14.79
C PRO A 443 3.13 -16.54 -15.35
N VAL A 444 3.58 -15.73 -16.31
CA VAL A 444 2.83 -14.63 -16.92
C VAL A 444 1.68 -15.09 -17.81
N VAL A 445 1.82 -16.26 -18.45
CA VAL A 445 0.79 -16.80 -19.34
C VAL A 445 0.38 -18.16 -18.81
N CYS A 446 -0.74 -18.19 -18.09
CA CYS A 446 -1.34 -19.43 -17.61
C CYS A 446 -1.79 -20.32 -18.77
N SER A 447 -1.96 -21.61 -18.49
CA SER A 447 -2.47 -22.57 -19.46
C SER A 447 -4.00 -22.55 -19.53
N LYS A 448 -4.56 -23.07 -20.63
CA LYS A 448 -6.00 -23.32 -20.76
C LYS A 448 -6.53 -24.26 -19.67
N HIS A 449 -5.67 -25.07 -19.05
CA HIS A 449 -6.05 -25.93 -17.93
C HIS A 449 -6.48 -25.13 -16.71
N LEU A 450 -5.86 -23.98 -16.43
CA LEU A 450 -6.34 -23.08 -15.37
C LEU A 450 -7.73 -22.52 -15.72
N GLY A 451 -7.96 -22.16 -16.99
CA GLY A 451 -9.28 -21.74 -17.47
C GLY A 451 -10.36 -22.80 -17.26
N ASN A 452 -10.10 -24.04 -17.69
CA ASN A 452 -11.02 -25.18 -17.48
C ASN A 452 -11.29 -25.44 -16.00
N PHE A 453 -10.25 -25.38 -15.16
CA PHE A 453 -10.38 -25.58 -13.72
C PHE A 453 -11.28 -24.52 -13.06
N LEU A 454 -11.10 -23.24 -13.41
CA LEU A 454 -11.93 -22.16 -12.86
C LEU A 454 -13.38 -22.23 -13.37
N LEU A 455 -13.59 -22.63 -14.63
CA LEU A 455 -14.93 -22.93 -15.15
C LEU A 455 -15.61 -24.03 -14.33
N ALA A 456 -14.89 -25.13 -14.08
CA ALA A 456 -15.41 -26.22 -13.26
C ALA A 456 -15.78 -25.75 -11.84
N LYS A 457 -14.97 -24.89 -11.21
CA LYS A 457 -15.28 -24.31 -9.90
C LYS A 457 -16.58 -23.50 -9.91
N ILE A 458 -16.77 -22.64 -10.92
CA ILE A 458 -18.03 -21.87 -11.08
C ILE A 458 -19.21 -22.82 -11.34
N GLU A 459 -19.02 -23.83 -12.18
CA GLU A 459 -20.08 -24.79 -12.51
C GLU A 459 -20.48 -25.65 -11.30
N VAL A 460 -19.54 -26.12 -10.49
CA VAL A 460 -19.84 -26.80 -9.21
C VAL A 460 -20.57 -25.86 -8.25
N TYR A 461 -20.14 -24.60 -8.14
CA TYR A 461 -20.83 -23.59 -7.34
C TYR A 461 -22.28 -23.37 -7.80
N GLN A 462 -22.53 -23.36 -9.11
CA GLN A 462 -23.87 -23.26 -9.71
C GLN A 462 -24.64 -24.60 -9.74
N LYS A 463 -24.08 -25.67 -9.16
CA LYS A 463 -24.64 -27.04 -9.17
C LYS A 463 -24.78 -27.66 -10.58
N ASN A 464 -24.05 -27.13 -11.55
CA ASN A 464 -23.95 -27.62 -12.93
C ASN A 464 -22.92 -28.77 -13.04
N TYR A 465 -23.12 -29.84 -12.27
CA TYR A 465 -22.13 -30.91 -12.06
C TYR A 465 -21.67 -31.62 -13.33
N SER A 466 -22.56 -31.84 -14.31
CA SER A 466 -22.20 -32.49 -15.57
C SER A 466 -21.27 -31.63 -16.44
N ASN A 467 -21.49 -30.32 -16.46
CA ASN A 467 -20.58 -29.40 -17.16
C ASN A 467 -19.24 -29.36 -16.46
N ALA A 468 -19.24 -29.28 -15.11
CA ALA A 468 -18.01 -29.28 -14.33
C ALA A 468 -17.14 -30.50 -14.63
N LEU A 469 -17.73 -31.71 -14.63
CA LEU A 469 -17.01 -32.93 -15.01
C LEU A 469 -16.48 -32.89 -16.44
N SER A 470 -17.17 -32.22 -17.37
CA SER A 470 -16.70 -32.07 -18.75
C SER A 470 -15.46 -31.18 -18.82
N GLN A 471 -15.43 -30.07 -18.08
CA GLN A 471 -14.26 -29.18 -18.00
C GLN A 471 -13.06 -29.89 -17.36
N LEU A 472 -13.28 -30.63 -16.26
CA LEU A 472 -12.23 -31.37 -15.55
C LEU A 472 -11.69 -32.53 -16.41
N SER A 473 -12.57 -33.24 -17.14
CA SER A 473 -12.17 -34.31 -18.07
C SER A 473 -11.32 -33.79 -19.23
N ALA A 474 -11.58 -32.57 -19.72
CA ALA A 474 -10.77 -31.96 -20.76
C ALA A 474 -9.32 -31.70 -20.31
N MET A 475 -9.07 -31.61 -19.00
CA MET A 475 -7.73 -31.48 -18.43
C MET A 475 -7.03 -32.84 -18.32
N SER A 476 -7.75 -33.89 -17.88
CA SER A 476 -7.16 -35.21 -17.61
C SER A 476 -6.81 -36.01 -18.87
N GLN A 477 -7.55 -35.82 -19.98
CA GLN A 477 -7.27 -36.49 -21.26
C GLN A 477 -5.90 -36.17 -21.86
N LEU A 478 -5.24 -35.10 -21.41
CA LEU A 478 -3.94 -34.67 -21.90
C LEU A 478 -2.76 -35.22 -21.08
N GLY A 479 -3.02 -35.91 -19.98
CA GLY A 479 -1.99 -36.57 -19.15
C GLY A 479 -1.04 -35.62 -18.42
N SER A 480 -1.39 -34.33 -18.34
CA SER A 480 -0.49 -33.27 -17.88
C SER A 480 -0.27 -33.20 -16.36
N PHE A 481 -1.21 -33.72 -15.56
CA PHE A 481 -1.19 -33.59 -14.10
C PHE A 481 -1.41 -34.92 -13.39
N ALA A 482 -0.79 -35.08 -12.23
CA ALA A 482 -0.91 -36.27 -11.40
C ALA A 482 -0.78 -35.93 -9.92
N LEU A 483 -1.35 -36.79 -9.05
CA LEU A 483 -1.12 -36.72 -7.62
C LEU A 483 0.35 -37.03 -7.34
N GLU A 484 1.04 -36.14 -6.63
CA GLU A 484 2.43 -36.34 -6.21
C GLU A 484 2.50 -36.83 -4.76
N SER A 485 3.67 -37.31 -4.33
CA SER A 485 3.90 -37.56 -2.90
C SER A 485 3.75 -36.25 -2.11
N THR A 486 3.19 -36.32 -0.90
CA THR A 486 2.90 -35.13 -0.06
C THR A 486 4.10 -34.21 0.18
N THR A 487 5.31 -34.73 0.16
CA THR A 487 6.57 -33.97 0.35
C THR A 487 7.06 -33.23 -0.90
N LYS A 488 6.47 -33.48 -2.07
CA LYS A 488 6.88 -32.88 -3.36
C LYS A 488 5.90 -31.84 -3.89
N ILE A 489 4.70 -31.74 -3.29
CA ILE A 489 3.58 -30.97 -3.84
C ILE A 489 3.95 -29.50 -4.06
N PHE A 490 4.64 -28.88 -3.09
CA PHE A 490 4.94 -27.44 -3.05
C PHE A 490 6.34 -27.09 -3.60
N ASN A 491 6.80 -27.88 -4.57
CA ASN A 491 8.05 -27.66 -5.30
C ASN A 491 7.72 -27.27 -6.75
N GLU A 492 8.52 -26.41 -7.37
CA GLU A 492 8.25 -25.85 -8.72
C GLU A 492 8.00 -26.90 -9.82
N ASN A 493 8.62 -28.08 -9.71
CA ASN A 493 8.53 -29.15 -10.71
C ASN A 493 7.46 -30.21 -10.40
N SER A 494 6.58 -29.94 -9.43
CA SER A 494 5.51 -30.86 -9.02
C SER A 494 4.49 -31.05 -10.15
N LYS A 495 4.21 -32.31 -10.50
CA LYS A 495 3.15 -32.67 -11.46
C LYS A 495 1.74 -32.39 -10.95
N GLU A 496 1.61 -32.00 -9.69
CA GLU A 496 0.32 -31.65 -9.12
C GLU A 496 -0.07 -30.21 -9.44
N LEU A 497 0.89 -29.34 -9.80
CA LEU A 497 0.64 -27.92 -10.02
C LEU A 497 -0.03 -27.69 -11.37
N ILE A 498 -1.26 -27.19 -11.34
CA ILE A 498 -1.94 -26.68 -12.55
C ILE A 498 -1.46 -25.26 -12.84
N PHE A 499 -1.35 -24.46 -11.78
CA PHE A 499 -0.69 -23.17 -11.78
C PHE A 499 -0.25 -22.80 -10.36
N ALA A 500 0.97 -22.29 -10.22
CA ALA A 500 1.51 -21.79 -8.96
C ALA A 500 2.39 -20.57 -9.18
N LEU A 501 2.55 -19.76 -8.13
CA LEU A 501 3.46 -18.62 -8.08
C LEU A 501 4.69 -18.99 -7.25
N THR A 502 5.88 -18.70 -7.76
CA THR A 502 7.15 -18.90 -7.03
C THR A 502 7.31 -17.84 -5.94
N LEU A 503 7.79 -18.25 -4.76
CA LEU A 503 7.96 -17.38 -3.60
C LEU A 503 9.35 -16.69 -3.53
N GLY A 504 10.34 -17.19 -4.29
CA GLY A 504 11.74 -16.75 -4.23
C GLY A 504 12.00 -15.28 -4.58
N ASP A 505 11.19 -14.70 -5.48
CA ASP A 505 11.33 -13.30 -5.92
C ASP A 505 10.63 -12.28 -4.98
N TYR A 506 10.00 -12.77 -3.90
CA TYR A 506 8.97 -12.03 -3.16
C TYR A 506 9.42 -11.61 -1.73
N HIS A 507 10.63 -11.99 -1.29
CA HIS A 507 11.07 -11.98 0.13
C HIS A 507 11.37 -10.63 0.81
N LYS A 508 10.68 -9.52 0.51
CA LYS A 508 11.05 -8.19 1.06
C LYS A 508 9.92 -7.30 1.59
N GLU A 509 8.73 -7.80 1.93
CA GLU A 509 7.67 -6.96 2.53
C GLU A 509 7.13 -7.48 3.88
N SER A 510 6.80 -6.54 4.78
CA SER A 510 6.29 -6.80 6.14
C SER A 510 4.89 -7.45 6.18
N SER A 511 4.11 -7.35 5.11
CA SER A 511 2.81 -8.01 4.92
C SER A 511 2.91 -9.54 4.83
N GLN A 512 4.12 -10.07 4.64
CA GLN A 512 4.38 -11.49 4.41
C GLN A 512 4.62 -12.30 5.70
N TYR A 513 4.85 -11.64 6.83
CA TYR A 513 5.12 -12.33 8.10
C TYR A 513 4.04 -13.37 8.44
N LEU A 514 2.77 -13.02 8.26
CA LEU A 514 1.66 -13.93 8.56
C LEU A 514 1.62 -15.11 7.59
N PHE A 515 1.84 -14.88 6.30
CA PHE A 515 1.89 -15.94 5.31
C PHE A 515 3.04 -16.92 5.59
N ASP A 516 4.25 -16.41 5.82
CA ASP A 516 5.43 -17.24 6.10
C ASP A 516 5.28 -18.01 7.41
N THR A 517 4.63 -17.39 8.42
CA THR A 517 4.40 -18.02 9.73
C THR A 517 3.34 -19.11 9.68
N TYR A 518 2.22 -18.85 9.00
CA TYR A 518 1.03 -19.69 9.13
C TYR A 518 0.74 -20.53 7.88
N VAL A 519 1.00 -20.00 6.68
CA VAL A 519 0.51 -20.56 5.41
C VAL A 519 1.59 -21.33 4.68
N LYS A 520 2.78 -20.75 4.48
CA LYS A 520 3.85 -21.26 3.60
C LYS A 520 4.10 -22.76 3.78
N LYS A 521 4.22 -23.48 2.66
CA LYS A 521 4.43 -24.93 2.62
C LYS A 521 5.62 -25.41 1.80
N GLY A 522 6.25 -24.53 1.02
CA GLY A 522 7.36 -24.86 0.13
C GLY A 522 7.85 -23.64 -0.63
N ASP A 523 8.29 -23.86 -1.87
CA ASP A 523 8.89 -22.85 -2.74
C ASP A 523 7.86 -22.13 -3.63
N VAL A 524 6.67 -22.71 -3.74
CA VAL A 524 5.57 -22.16 -4.53
C VAL A 524 4.27 -22.09 -3.74
N GLU A 525 3.41 -21.16 -4.14
CA GLU A 525 2.03 -21.05 -3.69
C GLU A 525 1.06 -21.41 -4.84
N PRO A 526 0.34 -22.54 -4.76
CA PRO A 526 -0.57 -22.96 -5.83
C PRO A 526 -1.84 -22.09 -5.89
N LEU A 527 -2.20 -21.58 -7.07
CA LEU A 527 -3.57 -21.15 -7.34
C LEU A 527 -4.50 -22.37 -7.53
N ALA A 528 -3.95 -23.40 -8.17
CA ALA A 528 -4.68 -24.59 -8.58
C ALA A 528 -3.74 -25.80 -8.62
N ARG A 529 -4.20 -26.91 -8.04
CA ARG A 529 -3.50 -28.19 -8.12
C ARG A 529 -4.44 -29.38 -8.24
N TYR A 530 -3.90 -30.49 -8.70
CA TYR A 530 -4.66 -31.68 -9.11
C TYR A 530 -5.48 -32.32 -7.98
N THR A 531 -5.08 -32.20 -6.71
CA THR A 531 -5.93 -32.65 -5.60
C THR A 531 -7.29 -31.96 -5.59
N GLU A 532 -7.36 -30.65 -5.87
CA GLU A 532 -8.67 -29.96 -5.90
C GLU A 532 -9.52 -30.45 -7.09
N VAL A 533 -8.90 -30.81 -8.22
CA VAL A 533 -9.60 -31.46 -9.34
C VAL A 533 -10.25 -32.76 -8.88
N VAL A 534 -9.50 -33.65 -8.23
CA VAL A 534 -10.01 -34.93 -7.71
C VAL A 534 -11.17 -34.71 -6.73
N LEU A 535 -11.06 -33.69 -5.86
CA LEU A 535 -12.11 -33.38 -4.88
C LEU A 535 -13.37 -32.78 -5.52
N LEU A 536 -13.22 -31.90 -6.52
CA LEU A 536 -14.34 -31.35 -7.28
C LEU A 536 -15.04 -32.43 -8.13
N GLU A 537 -14.28 -33.36 -8.72
CA GLU A 537 -14.83 -34.53 -9.40
C GLU A 537 -15.57 -35.44 -8.43
N ALA A 538 -15.02 -35.69 -7.24
CA ALA A 538 -15.66 -36.48 -6.20
C ALA A 538 -16.97 -35.82 -5.74
N GLU A 539 -16.98 -34.51 -5.50
CA GLU A 539 -18.19 -33.74 -5.17
C GLU A 539 -19.24 -33.84 -6.28
N ALA A 540 -18.87 -33.59 -7.53
CA ALA A 540 -19.79 -33.66 -8.66
C ALA A 540 -20.35 -35.08 -8.88
N ASN A 541 -19.51 -36.12 -8.78
CA ASN A 541 -19.93 -37.51 -8.91
C ASN A 541 -20.81 -37.96 -7.75
N LEU A 542 -20.57 -37.49 -6.52
CA LEU A 542 -21.45 -37.75 -5.38
C LEU A 542 -22.85 -37.20 -5.66
N ARG A 543 -22.95 -35.96 -6.13
CA ARG A 543 -24.22 -35.29 -6.46
C ARG A 543 -24.95 -35.93 -7.64
N LEU A 544 -24.23 -36.65 -8.51
CA LEU A 544 -24.78 -37.43 -9.62
C LEU A 544 -25.05 -38.91 -9.27
N GLY A 545 -24.88 -39.32 -8.00
CA GLY A 545 -25.13 -40.69 -7.55
C GLY A 545 -24.10 -41.72 -8.03
N ARG A 546 -22.91 -41.28 -8.43
CA ARG A 546 -21.84 -42.13 -8.98
C ARG A 546 -20.85 -42.58 -7.89
N TYR A 547 -21.37 -43.20 -6.84
CA TYR A 547 -20.65 -43.48 -5.59
C TYR A 547 -19.36 -44.30 -5.75
N ASN A 548 -19.34 -45.27 -6.68
CA ASN A 548 -18.14 -46.08 -6.94
C ASN A 548 -16.96 -45.24 -7.43
N ILE A 549 -17.23 -44.20 -8.24
CA ILE A 549 -16.21 -43.27 -8.73
C ILE A 549 -15.69 -42.43 -7.57
N VAL A 550 -16.60 -41.90 -6.74
CA VAL A 550 -16.26 -41.11 -5.54
C VAL A 550 -15.36 -41.91 -4.59
N GLN A 551 -15.75 -43.16 -4.28
CA GLN A 551 -14.96 -44.03 -3.41
C GLN A 551 -13.55 -44.25 -3.96
N ALA A 552 -13.42 -44.52 -5.26
CA ALA A 552 -12.11 -44.71 -5.89
C ALA A 552 -11.24 -43.45 -5.79
N SER A 553 -11.78 -42.28 -6.15
CA SER A 553 -11.08 -40.99 -6.08
C SER A 553 -10.64 -40.64 -4.65
N ILE A 554 -11.51 -40.84 -3.65
CA ILE A 554 -11.18 -40.58 -2.25
C ILE A 554 -10.16 -41.58 -1.71
N ASN A 555 -10.26 -42.86 -2.10
CA ASN A 555 -9.27 -43.86 -1.71
C ASN A 555 -7.88 -43.56 -2.28
N GLN A 556 -7.76 -42.93 -3.46
CA GLN A 556 -6.45 -42.46 -3.96
C GLN A 556 -5.82 -41.40 -3.03
N LEU A 557 -6.62 -40.44 -2.53
CA LEU A 557 -6.12 -39.42 -1.61
C LEU A 557 -5.77 -40.00 -0.24
N ARG A 558 -6.59 -40.93 0.25
CA ARG A 558 -6.37 -41.65 1.52
C ARG A 558 -5.12 -42.51 1.47
N GLU A 559 -4.93 -43.29 0.41
CA GLU A 559 -3.73 -44.09 0.18
C GLU A 559 -2.47 -43.22 0.16
N ARG A 560 -2.50 -42.10 -0.57
CA ARG A 560 -1.39 -41.13 -0.61
C ARG A 560 -1.01 -40.61 0.78
N ARG A 561 -1.99 -40.48 1.68
CA ARG A 561 -1.80 -40.00 3.06
C ARG A 561 -1.54 -41.12 4.07
N GLY A 562 -1.54 -42.39 3.65
CA GLY A 562 -1.40 -43.54 4.54
C GLY A 562 -2.63 -43.78 5.42
N GLU A 563 -3.80 -43.29 5.02
CA GLU A 563 -5.07 -43.48 5.72
C GLU A 563 -5.76 -44.78 5.28
N PRO A 564 -6.52 -45.47 6.17
CA PRO A 564 -7.26 -46.68 5.80
C PRO A 564 -8.23 -46.44 4.65
N LEU A 565 -8.30 -47.35 3.68
CA LEU A 565 -9.25 -47.23 2.57
C LEU A 565 -10.70 -47.36 3.05
N LEU A 566 -11.62 -46.70 2.38
CA LEU A 566 -13.05 -46.87 2.60
C LEU A 566 -13.52 -48.15 1.90
N GLU A 567 -14.20 -49.02 2.65
CA GLU A 567 -14.81 -50.26 2.15
C GLU A 567 -16.33 -50.16 2.26
N ASN A 568 -17.02 -50.22 1.11
CA ASN A 568 -18.48 -50.11 0.99
C ASN A 568 -19.11 -48.93 1.77
N PRO A 569 -18.59 -47.70 1.63
CA PRO A 569 -19.13 -46.55 2.37
C PRO A 569 -20.54 -46.19 1.89
N SER A 570 -21.37 -45.75 2.84
CA SER A 570 -22.61 -45.04 2.56
C SER A 570 -22.35 -43.69 1.86
N ASP A 571 -23.41 -43.12 1.28
CA ASP A 571 -23.40 -41.77 0.70
C ASP A 571 -22.94 -40.70 1.71
N LYS A 572 -23.39 -40.81 2.96
CA LYS A 572 -22.99 -39.91 4.05
C LYS A 572 -21.53 -40.08 4.45
N GLU A 573 -21.02 -41.30 4.46
CA GLU A 573 -19.59 -41.56 4.73
C GLU A 573 -18.71 -41.01 3.60
N LEU A 574 -19.15 -41.11 2.35
CA LEU A 574 -18.46 -40.49 1.21
C LEU A 574 -18.46 -38.96 1.30
N GLU A 575 -19.60 -38.33 1.63
CA GLU A 575 -19.68 -36.88 1.85
C GLU A 575 -18.72 -36.43 2.96
N ALA A 576 -18.75 -37.11 4.10
CA ALA A 576 -17.85 -36.83 5.22
C ALA A 576 -16.38 -37.01 4.84
N ALA A 577 -16.06 -38.04 4.05
CA ALA A 577 -14.71 -38.29 3.59
C ALA A 577 -14.20 -37.23 2.59
N ILE A 578 -15.04 -36.72 1.69
CA ILE A 578 -14.69 -35.61 0.80
C ILE A 578 -14.31 -34.37 1.63
N LEU A 579 -15.14 -34.00 2.62
CA LEU A 579 -14.87 -32.84 3.48
C LEU A 579 -13.62 -33.04 4.34
N ALA A 580 -13.40 -34.26 4.85
CA ALA A 580 -12.18 -34.60 5.57
C ALA A 580 -10.93 -34.44 4.69
N GLU A 581 -11.00 -34.86 3.43
CA GLU A 581 -9.89 -34.70 2.48
C GLU A 581 -9.67 -33.24 2.05
N TYR A 582 -10.71 -32.42 1.89
CA TYR A 582 -10.50 -30.98 1.72
C TYR A 582 -9.70 -30.39 2.89
N LYS A 583 -10.06 -30.73 4.13
CA LYS A 583 -9.37 -30.22 5.33
C LYS A 583 -7.94 -30.75 5.44
N ALA A 584 -7.73 -32.04 5.18
CA ALA A 584 -6.47 -32.71 5.46
C ALA A 584 -5.48 -32.66 4.28
N SER A 585 -5.98 -32.79 3.06
CA SER A 585 -5.15 -32.73 1.85
C SER A 585 -4.91 -31.30 1.37
N MET A 586 -5.81 -30.33 1.62
CA MET A 586 -5.71 -28.95 1.15
C MET A 586 -5.79 -27.85 2.26
N PRO A 587 -5.17 -28.03 3.44
CA PRO A 587 -5.26 -27.01 4.49
C PRO A 587 -4.54 -25.72 4.04
N LYS A 588 -5.00 -24.52 4.42
CA LYS A 588 -4.27 -23.27 4.14
C LYS A 588 -4.20 -22.87 2.65
N GLU A 589 -5.13 -23.34 1.84
CA GLU A 589 -5.22 -23.03 0.39
C GLU A 589 -6.58 -22.40 0.02
N GLN A 590 -7.34 -21.89 1.01
CA GLN A 590 -8.62 -21.19 0.83
C GLN A 590 -9.75 -22.00 0.14
N VAL A 591 -9.68 -23.32 0.17
CA VAL A 591 -10.68 -24.19 -0.49
C VAL A 591 -11.70 -24.82 0.46
N TYR A 592 -11.35 -25.01 1.74
CA TYR A 592 -12.16 -25.81 2.65
C TYR A 592 -13.45 -25.09 3.06
N PHE A 593 -13.39 -23.80 3.37
CA PHE A 593 -14.59 -23.02 3.66
C PHE A 593 -15.60 -23.06 2.49
N ALA A 594 -15.11 -22.94 1.25
CA ALA A 594 -15.97 -23.02 0.07
C ALA A 594 -16.66 -24.38 -0.05
N ALA A 595 -15.93 -25.48 0.19
CA ALA A 595 -16.49 -26.82 0.22
C ALA A 595 -17.56 -26.96 1.33
N LEU A 596 -17.24 -26.54 2.55
CA LEU A 596 -18.16 -26.51 3.69
C LEU A 596 -19.49 -25.81 3.36
N LYS A 597 -19.44 -24.70 2.62
CA LYS A 597 -20.65 -23.99 2.17
C LYS A 597 -21.43 -24.74 1.10
N ARG A 598 -20.76 -25.30 0.08
CA ARG A 598 -21.43 -26.09 -0.97
C ARG A 598 -22.08 -27.37 -0.45
N PHE A 599 -21.53 -27.93 0.63
CA PHE A 599 -22.10 -29.07 1.34
C PHE A 599 -23.11 -28.69 2.43
N ALA A 600 -23.36 -27.40 2.67
CA ALA A 600 -24.21 -26.91 3.76
C ALA A 600 -23.77 -27.44 5.14
N LYS A 601 -22.46 -27.50 5.37
CA LYS A 601 -21.80 -28.00 6.59
C LYS A 601 -21.04 -26.94 7.37
N ALA A 602 -20.92 -25.72 6.84
CA ALA A 602 -20.17 -24.62 7.47
C ALA A 602 -20.67 -24.29 8.89
N GLU A 603 -21.99 -24.12 9.09
CA GLU A 603 -22.56 -23.78 10.40
C GLU A 603 -22.30 -24.87 11.44
N GLU A 604 -22.53 -26.13 11.08
CA GLU A 604 -22.30 -27.30 11.94
C GLU A 604 -20.82 -27.45 12.30
N VAL A 605 -19.95 -27.45 11.29
CA VAL A 605 -18.52 -27.76 11.47
C VAL A 605 -17.78 -26.62 12.17
N LEU A 606 -18.13 -25.37 11.88
CA LEU A 606 -17.45 -24.20 12.43
C LEU A 606 -18.16 -23.64 13.67
N SER A 607 -19.38 -24.10 13.98
CA SER A 607 -20.23 -23.57 15.05
C SER A 607 -20.50 -22.07 14.87
N ILE A 608 -20.80 -21.66 13.63
CA ILE A 608 -21.12 -20.28 13.25
C ILE A 608 -22.58 -20.14 12.85
N PRO A 609 -23.20 -18.97 13.06
CA PRO A 609 -24.53 -18.67 12.51
C PRO A 609 -24.48 -18.40 10.99
N GLU A 610 -25.61 -18.62 10.31
CA GLU A 610 -25.79 -18.43 8.86
C GLU A 610 -25.22 -17.10 8.32
N TYR A 611 -25.40 -15.98 9.03
CA TYR A 611 -24.94 -14.68 8.54
C TYR A 611 -23.40 -14.59 8.37
N ARG A 612 -22.66 -15.48 9.02
CA ARG A 612 -21.19 -15.58 8.91
C ARG A 612 -20.70 -16.55 7.84
N LEU A 613 -21.60 -17.03 6.98
CA LEU A 613 -21.22 -17.68 5.73
C LEU A 613 -20.59 -16.68 4.74
N LEU A 614 -20.84 -15.39 4.96
CA LEU A 614 -20.18 -14.26 4.32
C LEU A 614 -19.49 -13.41 5.38
N LEU A 615 -18.36 -12.81 5.04
CA LEU A 615 -17.60 -11.91 5.91
C LEU A 615 -18.23 -10.50 5.92
N PRO A 616 -17.96 -9.67 6.95
CA PRO A 616 -18.34 -8.28 6.87
C PRO A 616 -17.54 -7.58 5.77
N ILE A 617 -18.20 -6.66 5.06
CA ILE A 617 -17.54 -5.67 4.21
C ILE A 617 -16.63 -4.82 5.11
N PRO A 618 -15.37 -4.55 4.71
CA PRO A 618 -14.43 -3.80 5.54
C PRO A 618 -14.98 -2.42 5.94
N TYR A 619 -14.73 -2.01 7.19
CA TYR A 619 -15.23 -0.73 7.72
C TYR A 619 -14.76 0.47 6.89
N ASN A 620 -13.51 0.44 6.42
CA ASN A 620 -12.96 1.49 5.56
C ASN A 620 -13.76 1.67 4.27
N GLU A 621 -14.19 0.57 3.64
CA GLU A 621 -14.98 0.62 2.41
C GLU A 621 -16.37 1.21 2.65
N LEU A 622 -17.00 0.90 3.79
CA LEU A 622 -18.29 1.49 4.15
C LEU A 622 -18.20 3.00 4.37
N ASN A 623 -17.06 3.49 4.89
CA ASN A 623 -16.86 4.92 5.14
C ASN A 623 -16.49 5.71 3.88
N THR A 624 -15.76 5.10 2.94
CA THR A 624 -15.28 5.77 1.73
C THR A 624 -16.26 5.66 0.57
N ASN A 625 -17.11 4.64 0.55
CA ASN A 625 -18.07 4.38 -0.52
C ASN A 625 -19.53 4.53 -0.01
N PRO A 626 -20.15 5.70 -0.16
CA PRO A 626 -21.49 5.99 0.40
C PRO A 626 -22.64 5.14 -0.15
N VAL A 627 -22.44 4.38 -1.24
CA VAL A 627 -23.46 3.44 -1.77
C VAL A 627 -23.16 1.98 -1.41
N MET A 628 -22.07 1.73 -0.68
CA MET A 628 -21.73 0.40 -0.17
C MET A 628 -22.69 0.00 0.95
N THR A 629 -23.05 -1.28 0.99
CA THR A 629 -23.93 -1.85 2.02
C THR A 629 -23.24 -3.03 2.69
N GLN A 630 -23.44 -3.14 4.00
CA GLN A 630 -22.91 -4.25 4.80
C GLN A 630 -23.65 -5.57 4.47
N ASN A 631 -22.95 -6.69 4.64
CA ASN A 631 -23.58 -8.02 4.65
C ASN A 631 -24.54 -8.15 5.84
N PRO A 632 -25.72 -8.75 5.67
CA PRO A 632 -26.69 -8.89 6.76
C PRO A 632 -26.08 -9.51 8.02
N GLY A 633 -26.42 -8.99 9.20
CA GLY A 633 -25.98 -9.51 10.49
C GLY A 633 -24.70 -8.91 11.07
N TYR A 634 -24.03 -8.01 10.34
CA TYR A 634 -22.83 -7.29 10.78
C TYR A 634 -23.07 -5.81 11.07
#